data_AF-A0A349FYB2-F1
#
_entry.id   AF-A0A349FYB2-F1
#
_cell.length_a   1.000
_cell.length_b   1.000
_cell.length_c   1.000
_cell.angle_alpha   90.00
_cell.angle_beta   90.00
_cell.angle_gamma   90.00
#
_symmetry.space_group_name_H-M   'P 1'
#
loop_
_entity.id
_entity.type
_entity.pdbx_description
1 polymer ?
#
loop_
_entity_poly.entity_id
_entity_poly.type
_entity_poly.pdbx_seq_one_letter_code
_entity_poly.pdbx_strand_id
1 'polypeptide(L)'
;MEEFRAQIIGNGISYDIVKKGFTLDKTGISNWLKEKSILHVNDNLLSFEELKPWIRTGGETYSTTFIFSTNDTTYWLIAKALVTLNPEKSLLDWERRRKILLDNNVPVSNWFWIGEGTIIETYYPKTFVDVVNFEDLIKMAFSIDKLGFVTLKFLDDIRCDVFGYPFYVDFGFDLGEPSGNHQYEAKGYLIKQFPAKEKEINMFYSSNF
;
A
#
# COMPACT_ATOMS: atom_id res chain seq x y z
N MET A 1 -23.64 25.38 6.71
CA MET A 1 -22.66 24.37 7.20
C MET A 1 -23.10 23.05 6.65
N GLU A 2 -22.23 22.34 5.94
CA GLU A 2 -22.55 20.97 5.51
C GLU A 2 -22.63 20.06 6.74
N GLU A 3 -23.68 19.26 6.78
CA GLU A 3 -23.92 18.28 7.84
C GLU A 3 -23.00 17.07 7.63
N PHE A 4 -22.39 16.59 8.71
CA PHE A 4 -21.52 15.42 8.66
C PHE A 4 -22.31 14.16 8.30
N ARG A 5 -21.77 13.33 7.41
CA ARG A 5 -22.37 12.08 6.98
C ARG A 5 -21.45 10.90 7.25
N ALA A 6 -21.98 9.85 7.86
CA ALA A 6 -21.26 8.61 8.09
C ALA A 6 -22.03 7.42 7.49
N GLN A 7 -21.32 6.57 6.75
CA GLN A 7 -21.79 5.26 6.31
C GLN A 7 -20.88 4.19 6.91
N ILE A 8 -21.44 3.41 7.84
CA ILE A 8 -20.72 2.43 8.64
C ILE A 8 -21.27 1.03 8.35
N ILE A 9 -20.39 0.08 8.04
CA ILE A 9 -20.68 -1.35 7.88
C ILE A 9 -20.58 -2.04 9.26
N GLY A 10 -19.71 -1.55 10.16
CA GLY A 10 -19.62 -1.98 11.56
C GLY A 10 -18.57 -3.07 11.84
N ASN A 11 -18.07 -3.71 10.79
CA ASN A 11 -16.94 -4.64 10.82
C ASN A 11 -15.81 -4.21 9.85
N GLY A 12 -15.78 -2.95 9.46
CA GLY A 12 -14.64 -2.32 8.79
C GLY A 12 -13.72 -1.63 9.81
N ILE A 13 -13.11 -0.51 9.41
CA ILE A 13 -12.23 0.28 10.27
C ILE A 13 -12.94 0.84 11.53
N SER A 14 -14.26 1.04 11.49
CA SER A 14 -15.12 1.42 12.62
C SER A 14 -14.99 0.47 13.80
N TYR A 15 -14.71 -0.81 13.56
CA TYR A 15 -14.40 -1.76 14.61
C TYR A 15 -13.16 -1.34 15.40
N ASP A 16 -12.10 -0.89 14.72
CA ASP A 16 -10.89 -0.37 15.37
C ASP A 16 -11.17 0.93 16.12
N ILE A 17 -11.94 1.85 15.53
CA ILE A 17 -12.37 3.12 16.15
C ILE A 17 -13.05 2.85 17.51
N VAL A 18 -14.05 1.97 17.54
CA VAL A 18 -14.80 1.62 18.76
C VAL A 18 -13.93 0.85 19.75
N LYS A 19 -13.10 -0.08 19.27
CA LYS A 19 -12.17 -0.84 20.12
C LYS A 19 -11.20 0.08 20.87
N LYS A 20 -10.83 1.22 20.29
CA LYS A 20 -10.00 2.26 20.90
C LYS A 20 -10.77 3.23 21.79
N GLY A 21 -12.08 3.05 21.95
CA GLY A 21 -12.92 3.85 22.84
C GLY A 21 -13.46 5.13 22.22
N PHE A 22 -13.32 5.33 20.91
CA PHE A 22 -13.91 6.46 20.20
C PHE A 22 -15.35 6.18 19.80
N THR A 23 -16.16 7.23 19.72
CA THR A 23 -17.51 7.17 19.17
C THR A 23 -17.50 7.17 17.64
N LEU A 24 -18.59 6.68 17.03
CA LEU A 24 -18.78 6.68 15.57
C LEU A 24 -19.51 7.93 15.06
N ASP A 25 -19.47 9.01 15.83
CA ASP A 25 -19.92 10.34 15.40
C ASP A 25 -18.74 11.15 14.81
N LYS A 26 -19.04 12.36 14.31
CA LYS A 26 -18.04 13.26 13.73
C LYS A 26 -16.84 13.46 14.66
N THR A 27 -17.08 13.68 15.95
CA THR A 27 -16.05 14.02 16.93
C THR A 27 -15.17 12.81 17.21
N GLY A 28 -15.75 11.64 17.47
CA GLY A 28 -15.01 10.41 17.74
C GLY A 28 -14.15 9.98 16.55
N ILE A 29 -14.72 9.98 15.34
CA ILE A 29 -13.98 9.63 14.11
C ILE A 29 -12.86 10.65 13.84
N SER A 30 -13.13 11.96 14.00
CA SER A 30 -12.10 12.99 13.83
C SER A 30 -10.96 12.82 14.83
N ASN A 31 -11.26 12.49 16.08
CA ASN A 31 -10.25 12.29 17.12
C ASN A 31 -9.38 11.06 16.83
N TRP A 32 -9.99 9.95 16.40
CA TRP A 32 -9.24 8.75 15.99
C TRP A 32 -8.32 9.03 14.78
N LEU A 33 -8.82 9.74 13.76
CA LEU A 33 -8.00 10.14 12.61
C LEU A 33 -6.85 11.08 13.01
N LYS A 34 -7.08 12.01 13.94
CA LYS A 34 -6.07 12.94 14.48
C LYS A 34 -5.03 12.23 15.33
N GLU A 35 -5.43 11.26 16.16
CA GLU A 35 -4.49 10.43 16.93
C GLU A 35 -3.50 9.73 16.01
N LYS A 36 -3.97 9.25 14.86
CA LYS A 36 -3.13 8.61 13.84
C LYS A 36 -2.39 9.59 12.93
N SER A 37 -2.49 10.90 13.18
CA SER A 37 -1.92 11.96 12.35
C SER A 37 -2.36 11.92 10.89
N ILE A 38 -3.52 11.33 10.60
CA ILE A 38 -4.12 11.23 9.25
C ILE A 38 -4.90 12.53 8.93
N LEU A 39 -5.60 13.06 9.93
CA LEU A 39 -6.36 14.30 9.85
C LEU A 39 -5.63 15.39 10.63
N HIS A 40 -5.43 16.58 10.05
CA HIS A 40 -4.77 17.67 10.76
C HIS A 40 -5.72 18.34 11.76
N VAL A 41 -5.17 19.05 12.75
CA VAL A 41 -5.94 19.68 13.84
C VAL A 41 -7.02 20.63 13.32
N ASN A 42 -6.71 21.37 12.25
CA ASN A 42 -7.58 22.38 11.66
C ASN A 42 -8.53 21.83 10.59
N ASP A 43 -8.37 20.56 10.20
CA ASP A 43 -9.21 19.96 9.18
C ASP A 43 -10.60 19.69 9.74
N ASN A 44 -11.60 19.96 8.90
CA ASN A 44 -12.99 19.71 9.21
C ASN A 44 -13.46 18.45 8.47
N LEU A 45 -13.77 17.39 9.23
CA LEU A 45 -14.33 16.16 8.69
C LEU A 45 -15.77 16.41 8.19
N LEU A 46 -16.02 16.14 6.90
CA LEU A 46 -17.31 16.29 6.24
C LEU A 46 -18.03 14.96 6.08
N SER A 47 -17.32 13.93 5.68
CA SER A 47 -17.91 12.60 5.46
C SER A 47 -16.96 11.49 5.87
N PHE A 48 -17.53 10.32 6.17
CA PHE A 48 -16.80 9.09 6.43
C PHE A 48 -17.59 7.90 5.89
N GLU A 49 -16.96 7.05 5.11
CA GLU A 49 -17.59 5.90 4.48
C GLU A 49 -16.68 4.67 4.57
N GLU A 50 -17.19 3.58 5.12
CA GLU A 50 -16.57 2.27 4.97
C GLU A 50 -16.98 1.63 3.65
N LEU A 51 -16.01 1.22 2.85
CA LEU A 51 -16.26 0.58 1.56
C LEU A 51 -16.27 -0.94 1.67
N LYS A 52 -15.42 -1.52 2.53
CA LYS A 52 -15.28 -2.96 2.70
C LYS A 52 -15.10 -3.33 4.17
N PRO A 53 -15.66 -4.45 4.63
CA PRO A 53 -15.34 -5.00 5.94
C PRO A 53 -13.89 -5.48 5.99
N TRP A 54 -13.39 -5.81 7.19
CA TRP A 54 -12.13 -6.55 7.32
C TRP A 54 -12.26 -7.91 6.64
N ILE A 55 -11.45 -8.13 5.60
CA ILE A 55 -11.37 -9.38 4.87
C ILE A 55 -9.93 -9.85 4.82
N ARG A 56 -9.71 -11.18 4.81
CA ARG A 56 -8.38 -11.73 4.61
C ARG A 56 -7.95 -11.52 3.16
N THR A 57 -6.84 -10.82 2.96
CA THR A 57 -6.31 -10.51 1.62
C THR A 57 -4.99 -11.20 1.32
N GLY A 58 -4.36 -11.81 2.32
CA GLY A 58 -3.15 -12.62 2.14
C GLY A 58 -3.02 -13.73 3.17
N GLY A 59 -1.90 -14.44 3.12
CA GLY A 59 -1.55 -15.45 4.11
C GLY A 59 -1.48 -14.88 5.53
N GLU A 60 -1.05 -13.63 5.66
CA GLU A 60 -0.74 -12.99 6.94
C GLU A 60 -1.41 -11.63 7.13
N THR A 61 -2.42 -11.30 6.32
CA THR A 61 -3.01 -9.94 6.30
C THR A 61 -4.53 -9.96 6.20
N TYR A 62 -5.17 -9.17 7.06
CA TYR A 62 -6.54 -8.69 6.88
C TYR A 62 -6.52 -7.24 6.41
N SER A 63 -7.48 -6.84 5.60
CA SER A 63 -7.60 -5.45 5.18
C SER A 63 -9.04 -4.97 5.09
N THR A 64 -9.24 -3.68 5.33
CA THR A 64 -10.49 -2.93 5.13
C THR A 64 -10.18 -1.64 4.38
N THR A 65 -11.13 -1.13 3.61
CA THR A 65 -10.99 0.11 2.84
C THR A 65 -12.07 1.09 3.25
N PHE A 66 -11.71 2.36 3.36
CA PHE A 66 -12.61 3.42 3.76
C PHE A 66 -12.23 4.74 3.08
N ILE A 67 -13.19 5.66 3.00
CA ILE A 67 -13.04 6.99 2.43
C ILE A 67 -13.47 8.00 3.48
N PHE A 68 -12.80 9.15 3.51
CA PHE A 68 -13.35 10.32 4.20
C PHE A 68 -13.03 11.60 3.45
N SER A 69 -13.87 12.61 3.59
CA SER A 69 -13.65 13.92 2.98
C SER A 69 -13.51 15.01 4.03
N THR A 70 -12.63 15.95 3.72
CA THR A 70 -12.47 17.23 4.42
C THR A 70 -12.94 18.35 3.49
N ASN A 71 -12.85 19.60 3.94
CA ASN A 71 -13.12 20.75 3.08
C ASN A 71 -12.17 20.81 1.86
N ASP A 72 -10.94 20.31 1.98
CA ASP A 72 -9.88 20.52 0.99
C ASP A 72 -9.62 19.29 0.12
N THR A 73 -9.85 18.09 0.64
CA THR A 73 -9.50 16.85 -0.05
C THR A 73 -10.33 15.64 0.41
N THR A 74 -10.35 14.61 -0.43
CA THR A 74 -10.93 13.29 -0.13
C THR A 74 -9.82 12.25 -0.07
N TYR A 75 -9.79 11.50 1.03
CA TYR A 75 -8.82 10.44 1.27
C TYR A 75 -9.46 9.08 1.00
N TRP A 76 -8.78 8.27 0.19
CA TRP A 76 -9.14 6.87 -0.07
C TRP A 76 -8.07 6.01 0.56
N LEU A 77 -8.42 5.30 1.63
CA LEU A 77 -7.46 4.61 2.48
C LEU A 77 -7.75 3.11 2.57
N ILE A 78 -6.68 2.35 2.79
CA ILE A 78 -6.73 0.93 3.16
C ILE A 78 -6.00 0.77 4.49
N ALA A 79 -6.63 0.05 5.42
CA ALA A 79 -5.97 -0.44 6.61
C ALA A 79 -5.61 -1.91 6.42
N LYS A 80 -4.40 -2.30 6.81
CA LYS A 80 -3.89 -3.67 6.77
C LYS A 80 -3.47 -4.08 8.18
N ALA A 81 -4.10 -5.13 8.72
CA ALA A 81 -3.74 -5.72 10.00
C ALA A 81 -2.95 -7.01 9.76
N LEU A 82 -1.76 -7.09 10.35
CA LEU A 82 -0.87 -8.23 10.26
C LEU A 82 -1.29 -9.29 11.28
N VAL A 83 -1.45 -10.53 10.80
CA VAL A 83 -1.78 -11.71 11.60
C VAL A 83 -0.61 -12.69 11.58
N THR A 84 0.57 -12.20 12.01
CA THR A 84 1.79 -13.00 12.19
C THR A 84 2.02 -13.32 13.67
N LEU A 85 3.01 -14.17 13.97
CA LEU A 85 3.40 -14.48 15.35
C LEU A 85 3.95 -13.26 16.11
N ASN A 86 4.56 -12.30 15.40
CA ASN A 86 5.08 -11.07 15.98
C ASN A 86 4.81 -9.88 15.02
N PRO A 87 3.60 -9.30 15.08
CA PRO A 87 3.19 -8.23 14.17
C PRO A 87 4.10 -7.00 14.25
N GLU A 88 4.57 -6.61 15.44
CA GLU A 88 5.43 -5.43 15.60
C GLU A 88 6.79 -5.61 14.91
N LYS A 89 7.41 -6.80 15.05
CA LYS A 89 8.63 -7.10 14.30
C LYS A 89 8.37 -7.07 12.80
N SER A 90 7.26 -7.67 12.35
CA SER A 90 6.89 -7.67 10.93
C SER A 90 6.70 -6.25 10.40
N LEU A 91 6.06 -5.35 11.16
CA LEU A 91 5.92 -3.93 10.80
C LEU A 91 7.27 -3.25 10.61
N LEU A 92 8.23 -3.45 11.53
CA LEU A 92 9.58 -2.89 11.42
C LEU A 92 10.33 -3.42 10.19
N ASP A 93 10.19 -4.72 9.91
CA ASP A 93 10.80 -5.33 8.72
C ASP A 93 10.20 -4.74 7.44
N TRP A 94 8.86 -4.58 7.38
CA TRP A 94 8.16 -4.00 6.24
C TRP A 94 8.52 -2.52 6.04
N GLU A 95 8.56 -1.74 7.13
CA GLU A 95 8.97 -0.35 7.10
C GLU A 95 10.40 -0.20 6.57
N ARG A 96 11.33 -1.04 7.04
CA ARG A 96 12.72 -1.04 6.55
C ARG A 96 12.79 -1.34 5.06
N ARG A 97 12.11 -2.37 4.57
CA ARG A 97 12.09 -2.72 3.14
C ARG A 97 11.48 -1.61 2.31
N ARG A 98 10.35 -1.05 2.73
CA ARG A 98 9.71 0.13 2.11
C ARG A 98 10.68 1.31 2.03
N LYS A 99 11.41 1.59 3.11
CA LYS A 99 12.41 2.67 3.14
C LYS A 99 13.54 2.43 2.14
N ILE A 100 14.07 1.21 2.05
CA ILE A 100 15.10 0.87 1.07
C ILE A 100 14.62 1.12 -0.37
N LEU A 101 13.39 0.71 -0.69
CA LEU A 101 12.79 0.95 -2.00
C LEU A 101 12.62 2.46 -2.27
N LEU A 102 12.07 3.19 -1.31
CA LEU A 102 11.85 4.64 -1.42
C LEU A 102 13.17 5.42 -1.60
N ASP A 103 14.20 5.11 -0.81
CA ASP A 103 15.52 5.74 -0.88
C ASP A 103 16.22 5.48 -2.24
N ASN A 104 15.74 4.50 -3.01
CA ASN A 104 16.23 4.15 -4.34
C ASN A 104 15.24 4.49 -5.47
N ASN A 105 14.35 5.45 -5.21
CA ASN A 105 13.37 5.98 -6.18
C ASN A 105 12.39 4.93 -6.75
N VAL A 106 12.18 3.82 -6.03
CA VAL A 106 11.06 2.92 -6.34
C VAL A 106 9.79 3.56 -5.77
N PRO A 107 8.75 3.81 -6.59
CA PRO A 107 7.48 4.30 -6.08
C PRO A 107 6.84 3.30 -5.13
N VAL A 108 6.55 3.72 -3.91
CA VAL A 108 5.93 2.89 -2.86
C VAL A 108 4.64 3.53 -2.37
N SER A 109 3.72 2.72 -1.84
CA SER A 109 2.49 3.22 -1.24
C SER A 109 2.76 4.29 -0.17
N ASN A 110 1.93 5.32 -0.12
CA ASN A 110 2.03 6.35 0.91
C ASN A 110 1.40 5.86 2.22
N TRP A 111 2.21 5.74 3.27
CA TRP A 111 1.75 5.34 4.60
C TRP A 111 1.42 6.58 5.43
N PHE A 112 0.21 6.60 6.00
CA PHE A 112 -0.20 7.65 6.92
C PHE A 112 0.03 7.26 8.36
N TRP A 113 -0.08 5.97 8.68
CA TRP A 113 0.10 5.48 10.04
C TRP A 113 0.59 4.03 10.07
N ILE A 114 1.43 3.72 11.06
CA ILE A 114 1.95 2.39 11.36
C ILE A 114 1.99 2.20 12.87
N GLY A 115 1.52 1.04 13.34
CA GLY A 115 1.61 0.64 14.75
C GLY A 115 0.59 -0.43 15.11
N GLU A 116 0.80 -1.10 16.25
CA GLU A 116 -0.15 -2.06 16.80
C GLU A 116 -0.54 -3.17 15.80
N GLY A 117 0.45 -3.67 15.08
CA GLY A 117 0.28 -4.64 14.00
C GLY A 117 -0.54 -4.15 12.81
N THR A 118 -0.76 -2.85 12.65
CA THR A 118 -1.60 -2.27 11.59
C THR A 118 -0.89 -1.17 10.81
N ILE A 119 -1.14 -1.12 9.50
CA ILE A 119 -0.71 -0.06 8.57
C ILE A 119 -1.96 0.61 8.01
N ILE A 120 -1.96 1.94 7.91
CA ILE A 120 -2.96 2.68 7.13
C ILE A 120 -2.23 3.44 6.02
N GLU A 121 -2.62 3.17 4.78
CA GLU A 121 -1.98 3.71 3.59
C GLU A 121 -3.01 4.15 2.55
N THR A 122 -2.56 4.87 1.52
CA THR A 122 -3.38 5.20 0.35
C THR A 122 -3.92 3.92 -0.30
N TYR A 123 -5.21 3.90 -0.62
CA TYR A 123 -5.82 2.86 -1.42
C TYR A 123 -5.67 3.18 -2.91
N TYR A 124 -5.03 2.26 -3.64
CA TYR A 124 -4.80 2.34 -5.08
C TYR A 124 -5.78 1.39 -5.79
N PRO A 125 -6.84 1.90 -6.44
CA PRO A 125 -7.96 1.07 -6.90
C PRO A 125 -7.65 0.23 -8.14
N LYS A 126 -6.61 0.58 -8.90
CA LYS A 126 -6.26 -0.08 -10.16
C LYS A 126 -5.11 -1.07 -9.98
N THR A 127 -5.19 -2.20 -10.66
CA THR A 127 -4.04 -3.11 -10.82
C THR A 127 -3.13 -2.61 -11.94
N PHE A 128 -1.99 -3.26 -12.17
CA PHE A 128 -1.07 -2.89 -13.25
C PHE A 128 -1.63 -3.16 -14.66
N VAL A 129 -2.68 -3.97 -14.77
CA VAL A 129 -3.25 -4.45 -16.03
C VAL A 129 -3.89 -3.27 -16.79
N ASP A 130 -3.47 -3.09 -18.05
CA ASP A 130 -3.97 -2.12 -19.03
C ASP A 130 -3.81 -0.62 -18.73
N VAL A 131 -3.23 -0.26 -17.57
CA VAL A 131 -3.14 1.16 -17.15
C VAL A 131 -1.73 1.66 -16.92
N VAL A 132 -0.76 0.78 -16.73
CA VAL A 132 0.62 1.17 -16.44
C VAL A 132 1.45 1.24 -17.72
N ASN A 133 2.27 2.28 -17.83
CA ASN A 133 3.32 2.32 -18.83
C ASN A 133 4.34 1.19 -18.55
N PHE A 134 4.49 0.28 -19.52
CA PHE A 134 5.37 -0.88 -19.39
C PHE A 134 6.82 -0.51 -19.06
N GLU A 135 7.31 0.64 -19.52
CA GLU A 135 8.65 1.13 -19.18
C GLU A 135 8.82 1.38 -17.67
N ASP A 136 7.80 1.89 -17.00
CA ASP A 136 7.82 2.12 -15.55
C ASP A 136 7.87 0.80 -14.78
N LEU A 137 7.18 -0.24 -15.26
CA LEU A 137 7.27 -1.58 -14.68
C LEU A 137 8.69 -2.16 -14.82
N ILE A 138 9.33 -1.99 -15.98
CA ILE A 138 10.71 -2.45 -16.20
C ILE A 138 11.67 -1.71 -15.25
N LYS A 139 11.57 -0.38 -15.15
CA LYS A 139 12.43 0.43 -14.26
C LYS A 139 12.28 0.01 -12.80
N MET A 140 11.05 -0.23 -12.37
CA MET A 140 10.76 -0.65 -11.00
C MET A 140 11.32 -2.05 -10.72
N ALA A 141 11.09 -3.02 -11.62
CA ALA A 141 11.65 -4.37 -11.52
C ALA A 141 13.18 -4.33 -11.45
N PHE A 142 13.80 -3.56 -12.35
CA PHE A 142 15.25 -3.41 -12.39
C PHE A 142 15.80 -2.85 -11.08
N SER A 143 15.14 -1.86 -10.50
CA SER A 143 15.58 -1.26 -9.24
C SER A 143 15.49 -2.26 -8.08
N ILE A 144 14.43 -3.06 -8.02
CA ILE A 144 14.25 -4.12 -7.01
C ILE A 144 15.32 -5.21 -7.17
N ASP A 145 15.53 -5.69 -8.39
CA ASP A 145 16.55 -6.70 -8.71
C ASP A 145 17.97 -6.19 -8.42
N LYS A 146 18.27 -4.92 -8.74
CA LYS A 146 19.54 -4.26 -8.43
C LYS A 146 19.80 -4.14 -6.93
N LEU A 147 18.75 -3.90 -6.14
CA LEU A 147 18.84 -3.89 -4.66
C LEU A 147 19.02 -5.29 -4.07
N GLY A 148 18.84 -6.31 -4.89
CA GLY A 148 19.10 -7.70 -4.54
C GLY A 148 17.96 -8.39 -3.82
N PHE A 149 16.73 -7.89 -3.97
CA PHE A 149 15.52 -8.52 -3.46
C PHE A 149 15.17 -9.77 -4.27
N VAL A 150 14.62 -10.79 -3.59
CA VAL A 150 14.19 -12.05 -4.19
C VAL A 150 12.66 -12.09 -4.17
N THR A 151 12.04 -11.45 -5.16
CA THR A 151 10.58 -11.32 -5.20
C THR A 151 9.91 -12.57 -5.73
N LEU A 152 8.83 -13.04 -5.08
CA LEU A 152 8.08 -14.20 -5.56
C LEU A 152 7.09 -13.86 -6.69
N LYS A 153 6.42 -12.71 -6.59
CA LYS A 153 5.36 -12.28 -7.53
C LYS A 153 5.33 -10.76 -7.72
N PHE A 154 6.42 -10.20 -8.24
CA PHE A 154 6.63 -8.76 -8.41
C PHE A 154 5.39 -7.95 -8.84
N LEU A 155 4.64 -8.38 -9.87
CA LEU A 155 3.49 -7.60 -10.37
C LEU A 155 2.25 -7.66 -9.46
N ASP A 156 2.09 -8.72 -8.66
CA ASP A 156 0.92 -8.89 -7.79
C ASP A 156 0.91 -7.82 -6.68
N ASP A 157 2.08 -7.29 -6.34
CA ASP A 157 2.32 -6.26 -5.33
C ASP A 157 2.32 -4.83 -5.89
N ILE A 158 1.99 -4.67 -7.19
CA ILE A 158 1.88 -3.36 -7.83
C ILE A 158 0.42 -2.95 -7.92
N ARG A 159 0.13 -1.73 -7.46
CA ARG A 159 -1.14 -1.05 -7.69
C ARG A 159 -0.90 0.31 -8.30
N CYS A 160 -1.96 0.91 -8.84
CA CYS A 160 -1.85 2.17 -9.54
C CYS A 160 -2.86 3.17 -9.01
N ASP A 161 -2.47 4.43 -9.04
CA ASP A 161 -3.40 5.52 -8.82
C ASP A 161 -4.41 5.63 -9.98
N VAL A 162 -5.30 6.62 -9.88
CA VAL A 162 -6.33 6.85 -10.89
C VAL A 162 -5.75 7.24 -12.27
N PHE A 163 -4.50 7.72 -12.32
CA PHE A 163 -3.80 8.12 -13.54
C PHE A 163 -2.95 7.00 -14.16
N GLY A 164 -2.85 5.84 -13.48
CA GLY A 164 -2.07 4.71 -13.96
C GLY A 164 -0.60 4.74 -13.53
N TYR A 165 -0.22 5.63 -12.61
CA TYR A 165 1.13 5.63 -12.06
C TYR A 165 1.28 4.48 -11.06
N PRO A 166 2.31 3.62 -11.20
CA PRO A 166 2.43 2.42 -10.40
C PRO A 166 3.11 2.67 -9.06
N PHE A 167 2.73 1.91 -8.04
CA PHE A 167 3.28 1.89 -6.70
C PHE A 167 3.42 0.46 -6.20
N TYR A 168 4.54 0.14 -5.56
CA TYR A 168 4.72 -1.09 -4.81
C TYR A 168 3.99 -0.99 -3.47
N VAL A 169 3.11 -1.93 -3.14
CA VAL A 169 2.19 -1.81 -1.99
C VAL A 169 2.30 -2.92 -0.94
N ASP A 170 3.02 -4.01 -1.21
CA ASP A 170 3.19 -5.11 -0.25
C ASP A 170 4.68 -5.33 0.05
N PHE A 171 5.09 -5.09 1.30
CA PHE A 171 6.49 -5.20 1.74
C PHE A 171 6.71 -6.47 2.57
N GLY A 172 5.80 -7.42 2.42
CA GLY A 172 5.76 -8.71 3.08
C GLY A 172 6.91 -9.64 2.74
N PHE A 173 6.71 -10.91 3.11
CA PHE A 173 7.64 -11.98 2.80
C PHE A 173 7.87 -12.13 1.28
N ASP A 174 6.86 -11.83 0.47
CA ASP A 174 6.90 -11.98 -0.99
C ASP A 174 7.92 -11.06 -1.68
N LEU A 175 8.31 -9.94 -1.06
CA LEU A 175 9.40 -9.08 -1.52
C LEU A 175 10.79 -9.67 -1.20
N GLY A 176 10.89 -10.48 -0.14
CA GLY A 176 12.14 -11.05 0.35
C GLY A 176 13.05 -10.04 1.04
N GLU A 177 14.32 -10.42 1.22
CA GLU A 177 15.37 -9.59 1.79
C GLU A 177 16.38 -9.15 0.73
N PRO A 178 16.91 -7.91 0.81
CA PRO A 178 17.96 -7.48 -0.10
C PRO A 178 19.27 -8.17 0.27
N SER A 179 19.86 -8.87 -0.70
CA SER A 179 21.09 -9.64 -0.52
C SER A 179 22.37 -8.84 -0.77
N GLY A 180 22.27 -7.61 -1.29
CA GLY A 180 23.42 -6.81 -1.74
C GLY A 180 24.05 -7.28 -3.06
N ASN A 181 23.67 -8.46 -3.55
CA ASN A 181 23.99 -8.96 -4.88
C ASN A 181 22.78 -8.76 -5.80
N HIS A 182 23.02 -8.41 -7.06
CA HIS A 182 21.94 -8.28 -8.03
C HIS A 182 21.17 -9.61 -8.19
N GLN A 183 19.86 -9.51 -8.26
CA GLN A 183 18.94 -10.61 -8.56
C GLN A 183 18.32 -10.40 -9.94
N TYR A 184 17.54 -11.38 -10.40
CA TYR A 184 16.83 -11.32 -11.68
C TYR A 184 15.40 -11.88 -11.56
N GLU A 185 14.85 -11.91 -10.34
CA GLU A 185 13.56 -12.54 -10.08
C GLU A 185 12.41 -11.67 -10.62
N ALA A 186 12.48 -10.35 -10.41
CA ALA A 186 11.49 -9.42 -10.94
C ALA A 186 11.54 -9.40 -12.49
N LYS A 187 12.75 -9.42 -13.07
CA LYS A 187 12.96 -9.61 -14.51
C LYS A 187 12.34 -10.90 -15.02
N GLY A 188 12.63 -12.02 -14.38
CA GLY A 188 12.13 -13.35 -14.76
C GLY A 188 10.61 -13.38 -14.73
N TYR A 189 10.01 -12.80 -13.70
CA TYR A 189 8.55 -12.68 -13.59
C TYR A 189 7.97 -11.81 -14.71
N LEU A 190 8.58 -10.67 -15.04
CA LEU A 190 8.15 -9.82 -16.17
C LEU A 190 8.19 -10.58 -17.50
N ILE A 191 9.26 -11.31 -17.80
CA ILE A 191 9.37 -12.09 -19.05
C ILE A 191 8.28 -13.15 -19.11
N LYS A 192 8.00 -13.83 -17.99
CA LYS A 192 6.94 -14.83 -17.91
C LYS A 192 5.56 -14.25 -18.20
N GLN A 193 5.27 -13.06 -17.68
CA GLN A 193 3.95 -12.41 -17.85
C GLN A 193 3.83 -11.70 -19.20
N PHE A 194 4.94 -11.24 -19.78
CA PHE A 194 5.00 -10.52 -21.05
C PHE A 194 6.03 -11.13 -22.01
N PRO A 195 5.83 -12.38 -22.47
CA PRO A 195 6.81 -13.07 -23.32
C PRO A 195 7.09 -12.33 -24.63
N ALA A 196 6.07 -11.65 -25.19
CA ALA A 196 6.23 -10.81 -26.39
C ALA A 196 7.15 -9.60 -26.19
N LYS A 197 7.45 -9.24 -24.94
CA LYS A 197 8.29 -8.10 -24.54
C LYS A 197 9.67 -8.51 -24.05
N GLU A 198 10.02 -9.80 -24.10
CA GLU A 198 11.29 -10.31 -23.57
C GLU A 198 12.51 -9.57 -24.11
N LYS A 199 12.56 -9.29 -25.41
CA LYS A 199 13.66 -8.56 -26.03
C LYS A 199 13.84 -7.15 -25.44
N GLU A 200 12.74 -6.43 -25.23
CA GLU A 200 12.71 -5.09 -24.65
C GLU A 200 13.22 -5.11 -23.20
N ILE A 201 12.74 -6.06 -22.39
CA ILE A 201 13.18 -6.27 -21.00
C ILE A 201 14.69 -6.57 -20.96
N ASN A 202 15.15 -7.53 -21.78
CA ASN A 202 16.56 -7.92 -21.82
C ASN A 202 17.46 -6.76 -22.27
N MET A 203 17.05 -5.98 -23.28
CA MET A 203 17.79 -4.80 -23.73
C MET A 203 17.92 -3.74 -22.64
N PHE A 204 16.84 -3.47 -21.89
CA PHE A 204 16.89 -2.52 -20.79
C PHE A 204 17.87 -2.97 -19.70
N TYR A 205 17.78 -4.22 -19.25
CA TYR A 205 18.65 -4.76 -18.20
C TYR A 205 20.13 -4.74 -18.60
N SER A 206 20.46 -5.18 -19.82
CA SER A 206 21.84 -5.19 -20.30
C SER A 206 22.45 -3.80 -20.45
N SER A 207 21.63 -2.77 -20.62
CA SER A 207 22.10 -1.38 -20.81
C SER A 207 22.28 -0.61 -19.50
N ASN A 208 21.70 -1.10 -18.40
CA ASN A 208 21.67 -0.39 -17.11
C ASN A 208 22.45 -1.10 -15.99
N PHE A 209 22.89 -2.34 -16.22
CA PHE A 209 23.81 -3.05 -15.33
C PHE A 209 25.28 -2.77 -15.63
#